data_AF-A0A7S0DHC6-F1
#
_entry.id   AF-A0A7S0DHC6-F1
#
_cell.length_a   1.000
_cell.length_b   1.000
_cell.length_c   1.000
_cell.angle_alpha   90.00
_cell.angle_beta   90.00
_cell.angle_gamma   90.00
#
_symmetry.space_group_name_H-M   'P 1'
#
loop_
_entity.id
_entity.type
_entity.pdbx_description
1 polymer ?
#
loop_
_entity_poly.entity_id
_entity_poly.type
_entity_poly.pdbx_seq_one_letter_code
_entity_poly.pdbx_strand_id
1 'polypeptide(L)'
;VGMVDILSKLGKETEAAEKMKEARKLFGNSTVGKDRLSLAEGDMYMKRGDIKRALSNFKTIRSSSDVYMSARVRMAEIYLKRRQKHLYAGCYKELATKNPTLNNQMLLGDAYVRIQEPEKAIQTYLEAQKAFPQNSKLSRVIGSAMVATHDYKRACQYYEKASAAAPNDLSMACDLATLYRKLKDYGGAERTIGNILKQVEGSNEKEIDRVSLVKLYVISSDVARDKGDIQSHITSLQRAREIQKSILTRGRGGMSAEAFRK
;
A
#
# COMPACT_ATOMS: atom_id res chain seq x y z
N VAL A 1 5.30 18.75 23.90
CA VAL A 1 4.17 17.94 23.38
C VAL A 1 4.47 16.45 23.41
N GLY A 2 5.64 15.97 22.93
CA GLY A 2 5.97 14.52 23.00
C GLY A 2 5.90 13.88 24.39
N MET A 3 6.26 14.61 25.45
CA MET A 3 6.11 14.13 26.84
C MET A 3 4.63 13.98 27.25
N VAL A 4 3.73 14.83 26.75
CA VAL A 4 2.27 14.71 26.98
C VAL A 4 1.73 13.46 26.31
N ASP A 5 2.19 13.14 25.11
CA ASP A 5 1.78 11.92 24.39
C ASP A 5 2.23 10.65 25.12
N ILE A 6 3.45 10.63 25.66
CA ILE A 6 3.98 9.50 26.45
C ILE A 6 3.18 9.33 27.74
N LEU A 7 2.99 10.40 28.52
CA LEU A 7 2.23 10.36 29.78
C LEU A 7 0.77 9.93 29.55
N SER A 8 0.16 10.41 28.45
CA SER A 8 -1.17 9.99 28.04
C SER A 8 -1.22 8.54 27.58
N LYS A 9 -0.13 7.95 27.06
CA LYS A 9 -0.06 6.51 26.71
C LYS A 9 0.11 5.65 27.96
N LEU A 10 0.74 6.18 29.01
CA LEU A 10 0.94 5.52 30.30
C LEU A 10 -0.26 5.64 31.26
N GLY A 11 -1.37 6.26 30.83
CA GLY A 11 -2.55 6.46 31.69
C GLY A 11 -2.36 7.50 32.79
N LYS A 12 -1.25 8.23 32.80
CA LYS A 12 -0.92 9.27 33.79
C LYS A 12 -1.61 10.59 33.44
N GLU A 13 -2.93 10.61 33.55
CA GLU A 13 -3.76 11.70 33.03
C GLU A 13 -3.57 13.05 33.72
N THR A 14 -3.29 13.05 35.02
CA THR A 14 -3.05 14.26 35.82
C THR A 14 -1.73 14.91 35.42
N GLU A 15 -0.65 14.12 35.38
CA GLU A 15 0.67 14.55 34.92
C GLU A 15 0.63 15.04 33.46
N ALA A 16 -0.10 14.33 32.59
CA ALA A 16 -0.31 14.75 31.21
C ALA A 16 -1.01 16.11 31.11
N ALA A 17 -2.04 16.34 31.93
CA ALA A 17 -2.77 17.61 31.95
C ALA A 17 -1.89 18.78 32.47
N GLU A 18 -1.04 18.54 33.46
CA GLU A 18 -0.08 19.54 33.95
C GLU A 18 0.96 19.88 32.89
N LYS A 19 1.56 18.87 32.26
CA LYS A 19 2.51 19.07 31.16
C LYS A 19 1.86 19.74 29.95
N MET A 20 0.56 19.55 29.75
CA MET A 20 -0.18 20.27 28.72
C MET A 20 -0.39 21.75 29.06
N LYS A 21 -0.67 22.10 30.32
CA LYS A 21 -0.73 23.50 30.78
C LYS A 21 0.61 24.22 30.59
N GLU A 22 1.72 23.57 30.94
CA GLU A 22 3.07 24.09 30.70
C GLU A 22 3.32 24.30 29.21
N ALA A 23 3.02 23.29 28.38
CA ALA A 23 3.21 23.37 26.93
C ALA A 23 2.37 24.50 26.31
N ARG A 24 1.16 24.75 26.82
CA ARG A 24 0.32 25.86 26.36
C ARG A 24 0.93 27.22 26.68
N LYS A 25 1.52 27.40 27.86
CA LYS A 25 2.23 28.65 28.22
C LYS A 25 3.44 28.89 27.32
N LEU A 26 4.20 27.83 27.04
CA LEU A 26 5.46 27.93 26.28
C LEU A 26 5.25 28.08 24.77
N PHE A 27 4.28 27.35 24.20
CA PHE A 27 4.13 27.23 22.75
C PHE A 27 2.85 27.87 22.21
N GLY A 28 1.95 28.32 23.09
CA GLY A 28 0.64 28.87 22.75
C GLY A 28 0.69 30.18 21.95
N ASN A 29 1.83 30.86 21.87
CA ASN A 29 1.98 32.08 21.09
C ASN A 29 2.48 31.84 19.66
N SER A 30 3.07 30.67 19.39
CA SER A 30 3.56 30.32 18.05
C SER A 30 2.50 29.56 17.24
N THR A 31 2.37 29.86 15.95
CA THR A 31 1.34 29.23 15.12
C THR A 31 1.60 27.73 14.92
N VAL A 32 2.86 27.30 14.81
CA VAL A 32 3.25 25.88 14.77
C VAL A 32 2.99 25.19 16.12
N GLY A 33 3.29 25.88 17.23
CA GLY A 33 3.02 25.38 18.56
C GLY A 33 1.53 25.17 18.82
N LYS A 34 0.68 26.09 18.37
CA LYS A 34 -0.79 25.96 18.46
C LYS A 34 -1.30 24.69 17.76
N ASP A 35 -0.86 24.41 16.53
CA ASP A 35 -1.29 23.21 15.80
C ASP A 35 -0.86 21.91 16.50
N ARG A 36 0.39 21.85 17.00
CA ARG A 36 0.90 20.71 17.76
C ARG A 36 0.18 20.53 19.10
N LEU A 37 -0.19 21.64 19.75
CA LEU A 37 -0.99 21.61 20.97
C LEU A 37 -2.40 21.09 20.70
N SER A 38 -3.08 21.60 19.68
CA SER A 38 -4.41 21.11 19.26
C SER A 38 -4.36 19.61 18.92
N LEU A 39 -3.29 19.15 18.29
CA LEU A 39 -3.10 17.73 17.99
C LEU A 39 -3.04 16.88 19.28
N ALA A 40 -2.25 17.29 20.27
CA ALA A 40 -2.15 16.56 21.54
C ALA A 40 -3.43 16.64 22.37
N GLU A 41 -4.08 17.79 22.44
CA GLU A 41 -5.39 17.96 23.09
C GLU A 41 -6.43 17.04 22.47
N GLY A 42 -6.48 16.99 21.13
CA GLY A 42 -7.38 16.09 20.41
C GLY A 42 -7.15 14.62 20.76
N ASP A 43 -5.88 14.20 20.92
CA ASP A 43 -5.55 12.84 21.36
C ASP A 43 -5.97 12.52 22.77
N MET A 44 -5.74 13.46 23.70
CA MET A 44 -6.19 13.30 25.08
C MET A 44 -7.71 13.15 25.14
N TYR A 45 -8.46 13.98 24.42
CA TYR A 45 -9.91 13.86 24.34
C TYR A 45 -10.36 12.56 23.68
N MET A 46 -9.68 12.12 22.62
CA MET A 46 -9.96 10.86 21.94
C MET A 46 -9.79 9.66 22.88
N LYS A 47 -8.74 9.65 23.72
CA LYS A 47 -8.50 8.60 24.72
C LYS A 47 -9.55 8.56 25.82
N ARG A 48 -10.01 9.73 26.26
CA ARG A 48 -11.08 9.88 27.26
C ARG A 48 -12.48 9.58 26.72
N GLY A 49 -12.61 9.32 25.42
CA GLY A 49 -13.90 9.12 24.76
C GLY A 49 -14.69 10.41 24.49
N ASP A 50 -14.11 11.60 24.74
CA ASP A 50 -14.71 12.89 24.37
C ASP A 50 -14.47 13.17 22.87
N ILE A 51 -15.17 12.39 22.04
CA ILE A 51 -15.02 12.44 20.59
C ILE A 51 -15.37 13.81 20.00
N LYS A 52 -16.32 14.54 20.60
CA LYS A 52 -16.73 15.86 20.11
C LYS A 52 -15.58 16.85 20.22
N ARG A 53 -14.95 16.94 21.39
CA ARG A 53 -13.79 17.84 21.59
C ARG A 53 -12.57 17.37 20.82
N ALA A 54 -12.36 16.07 20.68
CA ALA A 54 -11.27 15.52 19.87
C ALA A 54 -11.37 16.00 18.42
N LEU A 55 -12.52 15.80 17.77
CA LEU A 55 -12.76 16.24 16.40
C LEU A 55 -12.65 17.76 16.24
N SER A 56 -13.15 18.53 17.22
CA SER A 56 -13.02 19.98 17.21
C SER A 56 -11.56 20.43 17.18
N ASN A 57 -10.71 19.83 18.02
CA ASN A 57 -9.28 20.15 18.08
C ASN A 57 -8.52 19.72 16.82
N PHE A 58 -8.84 18.56 16.24
CA PHE A 58 -8.20 18.14 15.00
C PHE A 58 -8.58 19.05 13.82
N LYS A 59 -9.81 19.56 13.78
CA LYS A 59 -10.32 20.42 12.70
C LYS A 59 -9.66 21.81 12.70
N THR A 60 -9.17 22.31 13.84
CA THR A 60 -8.50 23.63 13.90
C THR A 60 -7.09 23.62 13.33
N ILE A 61 -6.50 22.45 13.10
CA ILE A 61 -5.14 22.31 12.60
C ILE A 61 -5.06 22.74 11.13
N ARG A 62 -4.17 23.68 10.85
CA ARG A 62 -4.03 24.30 9.52
C ARG A 62 -3.47 23.31 8.50
N SER A 63 -3.90 23.43 7.24
CA SER A 63 -3.43 22.57 6.14
C SER A 63 -1.94 22.70 5.82
N SER A 64 -1.30 23.82 6.20
CA SER A 64 0.14 24.04 6.06
C SER A 64 0.98 23.46 7.20
N SER A 65 0.33 22.88 8.22
CA SER A 65 1.00 22.35 9.40
C SER A 65 1.66 21.00 9.12
N ASP A 66 2.83 20.74 9.72
CA ASP A 66 3.52 19.45 9.65
C ASP A 66 2.68 18.31 10.26
N VAL A 67 1.80 18.64 11.22
CA VAL A 67 0.91 17.68 11.88
C VAL A 67 -0.47 17.56 11.22
N TYR A 68 -0.70 18.23 10.09
CA TYR A 68 -2.00 18.22 9.42
C TYR A 68 -2.42 16.82 8.98
N MET A 69 -1.50 16.04 8.41
CA MET A 69 -1.77 14.65 8.02
C MET A 69 -2.21 13.81 9.23
N SER A 70 -1.47 13.91 10.34
CA SER A 70 -1.77 13.17 11.57
C SER A 70 -3.17 13.50 12.11
N ALA A 71 -3.55 14.78 12.08
CA ALA A 71 -4.88 15.22 12.50
C ALA A 71 -5.99 14.57 11.66
N ARG A 72 -5.84 14.57 10.33
CA ARG A 72 -6.84 13.98 9.42
C ARG A 72 -6.93 12.47 9.54
N VAL A 73 -5.81 11.79 9.76
CA VAL A 73 -5.79 10.34 10.02
C VAL A 73 -6.54 10.02 11.31
N ARG A 74 -6.31 10.76 12.40
CA ARG A 74 -7.02 10.56 13.67
C ARG A 74 -8.53 10.81 13.55
N MET A 75 -8.93 11.86 12.82
CA MET A 75 -10.34 12.09 12.49
C MET A 75 -10.93 10.92 11.70
N ALA A 76 -10.20 10.42 10.70
CA ALA A 76 -10.63 9.26 9.90
C ALA A 76 -10.81 8.01 10.78
N GLU A 77 -9.88 7.71 11.68
CA GLU A 77 -10.00 6.58 12.62
C GLU A 77 -11.27 6.68 13.48
N ILE A 78 -11.58 7.88 13.99
CA ILE A 78 -12.82 8.15 14.73
C ILE A 78 -14.04 7.85 13.86
N TYR A 79 -14.08 8.39 12.64
CA TYR A 79 -15.22 8.20 11.73
C TYR A 79 -15.39 6.75 11.29
N LEU A 80 -14.29 6.02 11.08
CA LEU A 80 -14.34 4.62 10.74
C LEU A 80 -14.91 3.76 11.87
N LYS A 81 -14.45 3.98 13.12
CA LYS A 81 -14.99 3.28 14.31
C LYS A 81 -16.49 3.52 14.48
N ARG A 82 -16.97 4.71 14.11
CA ARG A 82 -18.39 5.08 14.14
C ARG A 82 -19.17 4.69 12.89
N ARG A 83 -18.56 3.95 11.96
CA ARG A 83 -19.14 3.52 10.66
C ARG A 83 -19.60 4.66 9.76
N GLN A 84 -19.03 5.87 9.94
CA GLN A 84 -19.34 7.06 9.14
C GLN A 84 -18.45 7.11 7.89
N LYS A 85 -18.72 6.22 6.93
CA LYS A 85 -17.89 6.01 5.71
C LYS A 85 -17.64 7.30 4.91
N HIS A 86 -18.65 8.15 4.73
CA HIS A 86 -18.52 9.40 3.98
C HIS A 86 -17.52 10.37 4.64
N LEU A 87 -17.60 10.54 5.96
CA LEU A 87 -16.68 11.41 6.71
C LEU A 87 -15.27 10.83 6.77
N TYR A 88 -15.16 9.50 6.87
CA TYR A 88 -13.88 8.80 6.75
C TYR A 88 -13.16 9.12 5.44
N ALA A 89 -13.84 8.91 4.29
CA ALA A 89 -13.27 9.24 2.99
C ALA A 89 -13.01 10.75 2.82
N GLY A 90 -13.88 11.60 3.39
CA GLY A 90 -13.73 13.04 3.38
C GLY A 90 -12.41 13.53 3.96
N CYS A 91 -11.91 12.91 5.04
CA CYS A 91 -10.60 13.24 5.62
C CYS A 91 -9.45 13.07 4.63
N TYR A 92 -9.44 11.97 3.87
CA TYR A 92 -8.40 11.71 2.87
C TYR A 92 -8.61 12.53 1.60
N LYS A 93 -9.86 12.81 1.22
CA LYS A 93 -10.17 13.67 0.08
C LYS A 93 -9.61 15.07 0.32
N GLU A 94 -9.74 15.57 1.54
CA GLU A 94 -9.17 16.87 1.90
C GLU A 94 -7.64 16.88 1.89
N LEU A 95 -6.98 15.79 2.32
CA LEU A 95 -5.53 15.65 2.20
C LEU A 95 -5.06 15.70 0.74
N ALA A 96 -5.71 14.92 -0.13
CA ALA A 96 -5.40 14.87 -1.56
C ALA A 96 -5.67 16.21 -2.26
N THR A 97 -6.71 16.94 -1.84
CA THR A 97 -7.05 18.25 -2.44
C THR A 97 -6.09 19.36 -1.98
N LYS A 98 -5.71 19.38 -0.69
CA LYS A 98 -4.85 20.42 -0.14
C LYS A 98 -3.37 20.23 -0.50
N ASN A 99 -2.94 18.99 -0.68
CA ASN A 99 -1.59 18.67 -1.10
C ASN A 99 -1.64 17.48 -2.09
N PRO A 100 -1.76 17.75 -3.40
CA PRO A 100 -1.97 16.73 -4.43
C PRO A 100 -0.66 16.00 -4.79
N THR A 101 -0.10 15.30 -3.80
CA THR A 101 1.01 14.36 -4.01
C THR A 101 0.49 12.99 -4.39
N LEU A 102 1.32 12.20 -5.07
CA LEU A 102 1.00 10.80 -5.37
C LEU A 102 0.61 10.02 -4.09
N ASN A 103 1.37 10.19 -3.01
CA ASN A 103 1.08 9.51 -1.75
C ASN A 103 -0.32 9.85 -1.20
N ASN A 104 -0.73 11.13 -1.24
CA ASN A 104 -2.04 11.52 -0.75
C ASN A 104 -3.18 11.03 -1.65
N GLN A 105 -2.96 10.97 -2.97
CA GLN A 105 -3.91 10.38 -3.90
C GLN A 105 -4.06 8.86 -3.66
N MET A 106 -2.95 8.16 -3.40
CA MET A 106 -2.97 6.75 -3.04
C MET A 106 -3.72 6.51 -1.73
N LEU A 107 -3.48 7.33 -0.69
CA LEU A 107 -4.20 7.25 0.58
C LEU A 107 -5.72 7.45 0.41
N LEU A 108 -6.15 8.31 -0.50
CA LEU A 108 -7.57 8.48 -0.83
C LEU A 108 -8.15 7.25 -1.52
N GLY A 109 -7.44 6.68 -2.49
CA GLY A 109 -7.84 5.43 -3.13
C GLY A 109 -7.95 4.28 -2.10
N ASP A 110 -6.96 4.14 -1.23
CA ASP A 110 -6.92 3.11 -0.18
C ASP A 110 -8.07 3.29 0.80
N ALA A 111 -8.42 4.54 1.13
CA ALA A 111 -9.57 4.85 1.95
C ALA A 111 -10.88 4.37 1.30
N TYR A 112 -11.07 4.61 -0.01
CA TYR A 112 -12.23 4.10 -0.74
C TYR A 112 -12.28 2.57 -0.79
N VAL A 113 -11.15 1.89 -0.99
CA VAL A 113 -11.07 0.41 -0.90
C VAL A 113 -11.51 -0.06 0.48
N ARG A 114 -11.02 0.59 1.55
CA ARG A 114 -11.32 0.20 2.94
C ARG A 114 -12.81 0.31 3.28
N ILE A 115 -13.54 1.26 2.68
CA ILE A 115 -14.98 1.41 2.88
C ILE A 115 -15.83 0.64 1.87
N GLN A 116 -15.20 -0.17 1.02
CA GLN A 116 -15.82 -0.98 -0.05
C GLN A 116 -16.55 -0.12 -1.09
N GLU A 117 -15.89 0.95 -1.55
CA GLU A 117 -16.36 1.82 -2.64
C GLU A 117 -15.43 1.66 -3.87
N PRO A 118 -15.51 0.53 -4.60
CA PRO A 118 -14.61 0.19 -5.71
C PRO A 118 -14.48 1.26 -6.77
N GLU A 119 -15.60 1.81 -7.21
CA GLU A 119 -15.65 2.71 -8.36
C GLU A 119 -14.89 3.99 -8.04
N LYS A 120 -15.08 4.54 -6.84
CA LYS A 120 -14.37 5.73 -6.36
C LYS A 120 -12.89 5.46 -6.14
N ALA A 121 -12.54 4.28 -5.61
CA ALA A 121 -11.14 3.88 -5.45
C ALA A 121 -10.43 3.83 -6.80
N ILE A 122 -11.00 3.09 -7.76
CA ILE A 122 -10.46 2.92 -9.10
C ILE A 122 -10.34 4.27 -9.81
N GLN A 123 -11.38 5.11 -9.75
CA GLN A 123 -11.33 6.44 -10.34
C GLN A 123 -10.18 7.28 -9.77
N THR A 124 -10.03 7.28 -8.44
CA THR A 124 -8.96 8.03 -7.76
C THR A 124 -7.57 7.54 -8.21
N TYR A 125 -7.36 6.23 -8.27
CA TYR A 125 -6.08 5.69 -8.71
C TYR A 125 -5.81 5.93 -10.21
N LEU A 126 -6.84 5.92 -11.07
CA LEU A 126 -6.70 6.25 -12.48
C LEU A 126 -6.34 7.73 -12.68
N GLU A 127 -6.94 8.63 -11.89
CA GLU A 127 -6.56 10.05 -11.86
C GLU A 127 -5.12 10.22 -11.39
N ALA A 128 -4.70 9.48 -10.35
CA ALA A 128 -3.31 9.44 -9.90
C ALA A 128 -2.37 8.91 -10.99
N GLN A 129 -2.75 7.88 -11.75
CA GLN A 129 -1.95 7.33 -12.84
C GLN A 129 -1.79 8.33 -13.99
N LYS A 130 -2.83 9.11 -14.31
CA LYS A 130 -2.74 10.19 -15.30
C LYS A 130 -1.80 11.30 -14.85
N ALA A 131 -1.83 11.67 -13.57
CA ALA A 131 -0.96 12.70 -13.01
C ALA A 131 0.50 12.23 -12.83
N PHE A 132 0.71 10.93 -12.58
CA PHE A 132 2.02 10.32 -12.30
C PHE A 132 2.27 9.08 -13.19
N PRO A 133 2.43 9.26 -14.51
CA PRO A 133 2.45 8.16 -15.48
C PRO A 133 3.67 7.23 -15.38
N GLN A 134 4.76 7.67 -14.74
CA GLN A 134 6.01 6.93 -14.62
C GLN A 134 6.01 5.84 -13.52
N ASN A 135 4.92 5.67 -12.77
CA ASN A 135 4.91 4.78 -11.61
C ASN A 135 4.19 3.45 -11.88
N SER A 136 4.97 2.40 -12.16
CA SER A 136 4.47 1.03 -12.38
C SER A 136 3.71 0.44 -11.18
N LYS A 137 3.94 0.95 -9.96
CA LYS A 137 3.24 0.50 -8.75
C LYS A 137 1.75 0.84 -8.80
N LEU A 138 1.34 1.88 -9.52
CA LEU A 138 -0.07 2.27 -9.63
C LEU A 138 -0.89 1.20 -10.36
N SER A 139 -0.34 0.56 -11.39
CA SER A 139 -1.02 -0.52 -12.11
C SER A 139 -1.33 -1.69 -11.17
N ARG A 140 -0.36 -2.07 -10.32
CA ARG A 140 -0.57 -3.10 -9.29
C ARG A 140 -1.68 -2.73 -8.32
N VAL A 141 -1.68 -1.48 -7.85
CA VAL A 141 -2.66 -1.00 -6.86
C VAL A 141 -4.07 -0.95 -7.47
N ILE A 142 -4.22 -0.49 -8.70
CA ILE A 142 -5.52 -0.46 -9.41
C ILE A 142 -6.09 -1.87 -9.55
N GLY A 143 -5.29 -2.82 -10.06
CA GLY A 143 -5.73 -4.21 -10.18
C GLY A 143 -6.04 -4.83 -8.83
N SER A 144 -5.21 -4.59 -7.80
CA SER A 144 -5.43 -5.10 -6.44
C SER A 144 -6.71 -4.52 -5.82
N ALA A 145 -7.03 -3.25 -6.09
CA ALA A 145 -8.26 -2.62 -5.63
C ALA A 145 -9.50 -3.29 -6.26
N MET A 146 -9.46 -3.61 -7.55
CA MET A 146 -10.53 -4.37 -8.23
C MET A 146 -10.68 -5.77 -7.61
N VAL A 147 -9.58 -6.46 -7.31
CA VAL A 147 -9.62 -7.77 -6.64
C VAL A 147 -10.20 -7.68 -5.22
N ALA A 148 -9.76 -6.69 -4.43
CA ALA A 148 -10.22 -6.51 -3.05
C ALA A 148 -11.73 -6.20 -2.97
N THR A 149 -12.29 -5.65 -4.05
CA THR A 149 -13.70 -5.28 -4.17
C THR A 149 -14.51 -6.30 -4.98
N HIS A 150 -13.93 -7.47 -5.28
CA HIS A 150 -14.56 -8.60 -5.96
C HIS A 150 -14.94 -8.34 -7.44
N ASP A 151 -14.43 -7.27 -8.06
CA ASP A 151 -14.57 -7.01 -9.49
C ASP A 151 -13.49 -7.79 -10.28
N TYR A 152 -13.56 -9.12 -10.18
CA TYR A 152 -12.54 -10.01 -10.71
C TYR A 152 -12.43 -9.94 -12.24
N LYS A 153 -13.55 -9.72 -12.93
CA LYS A 153 -13.57 -9.64 -14.40
C LYS A 153 -12.77 -8.43 -14.89
N ARG A 154 -12.99 -7.24 -14.31
CA ARG A 154 -12.22 -6.05 -14.67
C ARG A 154 -10.78 -6.15 -14.18
N ALA A 155 -10.54 -6.79 -13.03
CA ALA A 155 -9.19 -7.04 -12.55
C ALA A 155 -8.37 -7.88 -13.55
N CYS A 156 -8.92 -8.99 -14.07
CA CYS A 156 -8.24 -9.81 -15.06
C CYS A 156 -7.90 -9.01 -16.33
N GLN A 157 -8.89 -8.32 -16.91
CA GLN A 157 -8.69 -7.50 -18.10
C GLN A 157 -7.66 -6.39 -17.88
N TYR A 158 -7.65 -5.79 -16.70
CA TYR A 158 -6.70 -4.74 -16.36
C TYR A 158 -5.28 -5.30 -16.23
N TYR A 159 -5.09 -6.42 -15.52
CA TYR A 159 -3.78 -7.05 -15.41
C TYR A 159 -3.25 -7.56 -16.75
N GLU A 160 -4.10 -8.11 -17.63
CA GLU A 160 -3.71 -8.52 -18.98
C GLU A 160 -3.16 -7.33 -19.79
N LYS A 161 -3.88 -6.20 -19.79
CA LYS A 161 -3.43 -4.97 -20.47
C LYS A 161 -2.15 -4.41 -19.84
N ALA A 162 -2.07 -4.38 -18.51
CA ALA A 162 -0.90 -3.87 -17.80
C ALA A 162 0.34 -4.74 -18.03
N SER A 163 0.18 -6.07 -18.09
CA SER A 163 1.26 -7.01 -18.40
C SER A 163 1.74 -6.87 -19.84
N ALA A 164 0.84 -6.61 -20.79
CA ALA A 164 1.22 -6.38 -22.18
C ALA A 164 1.97 -5.05 -22.39
N ALA A 165 1.66 -4.04 -21.59
CA ALA A 165 2.33 -2.73 -21.65
C ALA A 165 3.76 -2.74 -21.09
N ALA A 166 4.08 -3.67 -20.19
CA ALA A 166 5.41 -3.83 -19.62
C ALA A 166 5.86 -5.30 -19.65
N PRO A 167 6.27 -5.84 -20.81
CA PRO A 167 6.60 -7.26 -20.97
C PRO A 167 7.75 -7.74 -20.07
N ASN A 168 8.68 -6.86 -19.71
CA ASN A 168 9.82 -7.17 -18.84
C ASN A 168 9.44 -7.15 -17.34
N ASP A 169 8.31 -6.53 -16.97
CA ASP A 169 7.80 -6.50 -15.59
C ASP A 169 6.77 -7.61 -15.37
N LEU A 170 7.25 -8.73 -14.82
CA LEU A 170 6.43 -9.91 -14.59
C LEU A 170 5.46 -9.78 -13.40
N SER A 171 5.45 -8.64 -12.70
CA SER A 171 4.63 -8.46 -11.50
C SER A 171 3.12 -8.56 -11.79
N MET A 172 2.67 -8.00 -12.92
CA MET A 172 1.25 -8.01 -13.31
C MET A 172 0.82 -9.41 -13.76
N ALA A 173 1.68 -10.11 -14.50
CA ALA A 173 1.48 -11.51 -14.86
C ALA A 173 1.37 -12.41 -13.61
N CYS A 174 2.22 -12.20 -12.60
CA CYS A 174 2.14 -12.94 -11.36
C CYS A 174 0.82 -12.70 -10.62
N ASP A 175 0.35 -11.46 -10.57
CA ASP A 175 -0.92 -11.13 -9.90
C ASP A 175 -2.12 -11.71 -10.67
N LEU A 176 -2.09 -11.68 -12.00
CA LEU A 176 -3.10 -12.30 -12.86
C LEU A 176 -3.17 -13.82 -12.66
N ALA A 177 -2.02 -14.50 -12.71
CA ALA A 177 -1.95 -15.95 -12.49
C ALA A 177 -2.41 -16.34 -11.08
N THR A 178 -2.05 -15.53 -10.07
CA THR A 178 -2.53 -15.71 -8.68
C THR A 178 -4.04 -15.53 -8.59
N LEU A 179 -4.60 -14.54 -9.31
CA LEU A 179 -6.04 -14.31 -9.35
C LEU A 179 -6.77 -15.47 -10.02
N TYR A 180 -6.31 -15.94 -11.18
CA TYR A 180 -6.89 -17.12 -11.85
C TYR A 180 -6.86 -18.36 -10.95
N ARG A 181 -5.75 -18.60 -10.24
CA ARG A 181 -5.67 -19.69 -9.24
C ARG A 181 -6.68 -19.54 -8.11
N LYS A 182 -6.87 -18.33 -7.57
CA LYS A 182 -7.88 -18.06 -6.53
C LYS A 182 -9.31 -18.31 -7.03
N LEU A 183 -9.57 -18.01 -8.30
CA LEU A 183 -10.84 -18.28 -8.97
C LEU A 183 -10.99 -19.75 -9.39
N LYS A 184 -10.00 -20.61 -9.11
CA LYS A 184 -9.90 -22.01 -9.56
C LYS A 184 -9.93 -22.18 -11.08
N ASP A 185 -9.70 -21.10 -11.83
CA ASP A 185 -9.49 -21.15 -13.27
C ASP A 185 -8.03 -21.51 -13.56
N TYR A 186 -7.70 -22.78 -13.33
CA TYR A 186 -6.34 -23.27 -13.52
C TYR A 186 -5.91 -23.22 -15.00
N GLY A 187 -6.85 -23.38 -15.94
CA GLY A 187 -6.56 -23.28 -17.37
C GLY A 187 -6.22 -21.86 -17.80
N GLY A 188 -6.87 -20.84 -17.23
CA GLY A 188 -6.48 -19.43 -17.39
C GLY A 188 -5.10 -19.14 -16.81
N ALA A 189 -4.80 -19.68 -15.62
CA ALA A 189 -3.50 -19.53 -14.98
C ALA A 189 -2.36 -20.15 -15.82
N GLU A 190 -2.52 -21.40 -16.27
CA GLU A 190 -1.51 -22.10 -17.09
C GLU A 190 -1.26 -21.40 -18.43
N ARG A 191 -2.32 -20.94 -19.12
CA ARG A 191 -2.17 -20.18 -20.36
C ARG A 191 -1.39 -18.88 -20.13
N THR A 192 -1.73 -18.15 -19.06
CA THR A 192 -1.05 -16.90 -18.72
C THR A 192 0.43 -17.15 -18.42
N ILE A 193 0.73 -18.10 -17.54
CA ILE A 193 2.10 -18.45 -17.16
C ILE A 193 2.90 -18.92 -18.38
N GLY A 194 2.34 -19.84 -19.18
CA GLY A 194 3.01 -20.38 -20.36
C GLY A 194 3.34 -19.32 -21.41
N ASN A 195 2.42 -18.37 -21.65
CA ASN A 195 2.67 -17.25 -22.57
C ASN A 195 3.82 -16.36 -22.08
N ILE A 196 3.85 -16.05 -20.78
CA ILE A 196 4.87 -15.21 -20.18
C ILE A 196 6.23 -15.92 -20.18
N LEU A 197 6.28 -17.21 -19.87
CA LEU A 197 7.52 -17.99 -19.90
C LEU A 197 8.11 -18.08 -21.32
N LYS A 198 7.27 -18.26 -22.35
CA LYS A 198 7.73 -18.21 -23.76
C LYS A 198 8.29 -16.85 -24.15
N GLN A 199 7.68 -15.76 -23.69
CA GLN A 199 8.19 -14.41 -23.93
C GLN A 199 9.54 -14.20 -23.23
N VAL A 200 9.67 -14.68 -22.00
CA VAL A 200 10.90 -14.64 -21.20
C VAL A 200 12.04 -15.38 -21.88
N GLU A 201 11.80 -16.60 -22.38
CA GLU A 201 12.80 -17.42 -23.10
C GLU A 201 13.34 -16.75 -24.39
N GLY A 202 12.51 -15.94 -25.06
CA GLY A 202 12.91 -15.17 -26.25
C GLY A 202 13.52 -13.80 -25.96
N SER A 203 13.57 -13.37 -24.69
CA SER A 203 14.00 -12.03 -24.28
C SER A 203 15.39 -12.02 -23.65
N ASN A 204 16.01 -10.84 -23.54
CA ASN A 204 17.33 -10.71 -22.94
C ASN A 204 17.28 -10.95 -21.42
N GLU A 205 17.88 -12.05 -20.97
CA GLU A 205 17.94 -12.55 -19.58
C GLU A 205 18.39 -11.52 -18.51
N LYS A 206 18.97 -10.39 -18.92
CA LYS A 206 19.45 -9.31 -18.05
C LYS A 206 18.36 -8.31 -17.68
N GLU A 207 17.29 -8.18 -18.46
CA GLU A 207 16.23 -7.20 -18.27
C GLU A 207 15.02 -7.76 -17.49
N ILE A 208 14.97 -9.08 -17.34
CA ILE A 208 13.89 -9.77 -16.63
C ILE A 208 14.11 -9.69 -15.13
N ASP A 209 13.06 -9.30 -14.40
CA ASP A 209 13.05 -9.43 -12.96
C ASP A 209 13.03 -10.92 -12.55
N ARG A 210 14.22 -11.44 -12.23
CA ARG A 210 14.43 -12.84 -11.82
C ARG A 210 13.68 -13.19 -10.53
N VAL A 211 13.41 -12.22 -9.65
CA VAL A 211 12.64 -12.45 -8.43
C VAL A 211 11.17 -12.73 -8.79
N SER A 212 10.60 -11.91 -9.67
CA SER A 212 9.24 -12.17 -10.19
C SER A 212 9.16 -13.44 -11.02
N LEU A 213 10.23 -13.82 -11.75
CA LEU A 213 10.29 -15.09 -12.46
C LEU A 213 10.26 -16.31 -11.50
N VAL A 214 11.01 -16.26 -10.40
CA VAL A 214 10.92 -17.28 -9.34
C VAL A 214 9.48 -17.36 -8.80
N LYS A 215 8.86 -16.21 -8.51
CA LYS A 215 7.47 -16.16 -8.04
C LYS A 215 6.50 -16.78 -9.05
N LEU A 216 6.69 -16.54 -10.35
CA LEU A 216 5.87 -17.12 -11.41
C LEU A 216 5.97 -18.66 -11.44
N TYR A 217 7.18 -19.22 -11.32
CA TYR A 217 7.37 -20.68 -11.21
C TYR A 217 6.77 -21.27 -9.93
N VAL A 218 6.82 -20.54 -8.81
CA VAL A 218 6.12 -20.96 -7.57
C VAL A 218 4.61 -20.99 -7.79
N ILE A 219 4.03 -19.98 -8.45
CA ILE A 219 2.60 -19.99 -8.79
C ILE A 219 2.26 -21.15 -9.74
N SER A 220 3.11 -21.41 -10.74
CA SER A 220 2.97 -22.58 -11.64
C SER A 220 2.95 -23.89 -10.87
N SER A 221 3.86 -24.03 -9.91
CA SER A 221 3.94 -25.18 -9.02
C SER A 221 2.68 -25.33 -8.16
N ASP A 222 2.16 -24.23 -7.60
CA ASP A 222 0.91 -24.23 -6.84
C ASP A 222 -0.28 -24.65 -7.70
N VAL A 223 -0.40 -24.10 -8.92
CA VAL A 223 -1.47 -24.47 -9.86
C VAL A 223 -1.42 -25.96 -10.22
N ALA A 224 -0.23 -26.48 -10.51
CA ALA A 224 -0.04 -27.90 -10.80
C ALA A 224 -0.43 -28.80 -9.62
N ARG A 225 -0.02 -28.42 -8.39
CA ARG A 225 -0.43 -29.12 -7.17
C ARG A 225 -1.94 -29.10 -6.98
N ASP A 226 -2.56 -27.92 -7.15
CA ASP A 226 -4.00 -27.74 -6.96
C ASP A 226 -4.83 -28.57 -7.98
N LYS A 227 -4.23 -28.94 -9.13
CA LYS A 227 -4.78 -29.89 -10.12
C LYS A 227 -4.44 -31.37 -9.87
N GLY A 228 -3.51 -31.67 -8.97
CA GLY A 228 -2.99 -33.03 -8.75
C GLY A 228 -1.88 -33.46 -9.73
N ASP A 229 -1.31 -32.55 -10.51
CA ASP A 229 -0.16 -32.83 -11.38
C ASP A 229 1.16 -32.69 -10.61
N ILE A 230 1.56 -33.79 -9.98
CA ILE A 230 2.77 -33.87 -9.15
C ILE A 230 4.03 -33.67 -9.98
N GLN A 231 4.05 -34.13 -11.24
CA GLN A 231 5.24 -34.04 -12.08
C GLN A 231 5.53 -32.57 -12.43
N SER A 232 4.53 -31.85 -12.93
CA SER A 232 4.67 -30.42 -13.25
C SER A 232 4.94 -29.57 -12.01
N HIS A 233 4.40 -29.96 -10.85
CA HIS A 233 4.69 -29.33 -9.57
C HIS A 233 6.18 -29.40 -9.22
N ILE A 234 6.79 -30.59 -9.30
CA ILE A 234 8.22 -30.81 -9.02
C ILE A 234 9.08 -30.05 -10.02
N THR A 235 8.79 -30.17 -11.32
CA THR A 235 9.56 -29.48 -12.38
C THR A 235 9.55 -27.96 -12.18
N SER A 236 8.39 -27.38 -11.85
CA SER A 236 8.28 -25.93 -11.59
C SER A 236 9.12 -25.49 -10.39
N LEU A 237 9.15 -26.27 -9.30
CA LEU A 237 10.00 -25.97 -8.13
C LEU A 237 11.49 -26.11 -8.43
N GLN A 238 11.89 -27.10 -9.23
CA GLN A 238 13.28 -27.25 -9.65
C GLN A 238 13.77 -26.02 -10.40
N ARG A 239 12.97 -25.51 -11.36
CA ARG A 239 13.26 -24.26 -12.08
C ARG A 239 13.34 -23.05 -11.16
N ALA A 240 12.38 -22.89 -10.24
CA ALA A 240 12.42 -21.83 -9.24
C ALA A 240 13.72 -21.87 -8.42
N ARG A 241 14.15 -23.07 -7.97
CA ARG A 241 15.38 -23.27 -7.19
C ARG A 241 16.64 -22.94 -7.99
N GLU A 242 16.71 -23.32 -9.27
CA GLU A 242 17.84 -23.03 -10.15
C GLU A 242 18.05 -21.51 -10.29
N ILE A 243 16.97 -20.77 -10.57
CA ILE A 243 17.01 -19.32 -10.71
C ILE A 243 17.38 -18.67 -9.38
N GLN A 244 16.78 -19.10 -8.27
CA GLN A 244 17.11 -18.59 -6.94
C GLN A 244 18.60 -18.80 -6.60
N LYS A 245 19.17 -19.97 -6.92
CA LYS A 245 20.59 -20.25 -6.75
C LYS A 245 21.45 -19.30 -7.61
N SER A 246 21.05 -19.05 -8.86
CA SER A 246 21.72 -18.10 -9.76
C SER A 246 21.72 -16.66 -9.21
N ILE A 247 20.62 -16.22 -8.60
CA ILE A 247 20.54 -14.89 -7.96
C ILE A 247 21.54 -14.81 -6.79
N LEU A 248 21.57 -15.84 -5.93
CA LEU A 248 22.44 -15.86 -4.75
C LEU A 248 23.93 -15.91 -5.10
N THR A 249 24.32 -16.66 -6.14
CA THR A 249 25.74 -16.73 -6.57
C THR A 249 26.22 -15.42 -7.18
N ARG A 250 25.38 -14.71 -7.96
CA ARG A 250 25.70 -13.37 -8.49
C ARG A 250 25.82 -12.33 -7.38
N GLY A 251 24.95 -12.36 -6.36
CA GLY A 251 25.03 -11.46 -5.22
C GLY A 251 26.31 -11.62 -4.39
N ARG A 252 26.78 -12.86 -4.20
CA ARG A 252 28.05 -13.15 -3.51
C ARG A 252 29.29 -12.73 -4.30
N GLY A 253 29.27 -12.86 -5.63
CA GLY A 253 30.36 -12.40 -6.50
C GLY A 253 30.55 -10.87 -6.50
N GLY A 254 29.46 -10.10 -6.41
CA GLY A 254 29.51 -8.64 -6.29
C GLY A 254 30.07 -8.15 -4.95
N MET A 255 29.69 -8.80 -3.85
CA MET A 255 30.24 -8.50 -2.53
C MET A 255 31.75 -8.83 -2.41
N SER A 256 32.21 -9.88 -3.10
CA SER A 256 33.63 -10.19 -3.16
C SER A 256 34.43 -9.19 -4.01
N ALA A 257 33.84 -8.57 -5.03
CA ALA A 257 34.54 -7.62 -5.90
C ALA A 257 34.67 -6.22 -5.27
N GLU A 258 33.74 -5.80 -4.42
CA GLU A 258 33.83 -4.54 -3.66
C GLU A 258 34.81 -4.62 -2.47
N ALA A 259 35.02 -5.82 -1.92
CA ALA A 259 35.99 -6.05 -0.83
C ALA A 259 37.46 -5.94 -1.26
N PHE A 260 37.75 -5.94 -2.57
CA PHE A 260 39.11 -5.80 -3.14
C PHE A 260 39.36 -4.43 -3.79
N ARG A 261 38.47 -3.45 -3.61
CA ARG A 261 38.61 -2.06 -4.14
C ARG A 261 38.72 -0.97 -3.06
N LYS A 262 39.08 -1.31 -1.82
CA LYS A 262 39.44 -0.33 -0.79
C LYS A 262 40.85 -0.56 -0.29
#